data_AF-A0A534SVR7-F1
#
_entry.id   AF-A0A534SVR7-F1
#
_cell.length_a   1.000
_cell.length_b   1.000
_cell.length_c   1.000
_cell.angle_alpha   90.00
_cell.angle_beta   90.00
_cell.angle_gamma   90.00
#
_symmetry.space_group_name_H-M   'P 1'
#
loop_
_entity.id
_entity.type
_entity.pdbx_description
1 polymer ?
#
loop_
_entity_poly.entity_id
_entity_poly.type
_entity_poly.pdbx_seq_one_letter_code
_entity_poly.pdbx_strand_id
1 'polypeptide(L)'
;MAPPRRILLTRMPHPAVTLLADYLLEGAASVPGVLGPKAEAKLFANYWTSKTGRSCHLKMSERIYACEKVIPPVHAFGQLKPAKEVDQALVSDWCEQFCIDARIDDETVYFKAQLPRKLADQSIFVWETDEAVSMAAIERETAHGVAISWVYTPRHLRNKGYATACVTALTQRMLDSGKQFCCLYTDLTNPTSNSIYQKIGYQPICDVQDWIFE
;
A
#
# COMPACT_ATOMS: atom_id res chain seq x y z
N MET A 1 9.79 -21.59 -10.69
CA MET A 1 9.16 -20.65 -11.65
C MET A 1 8.69 -19.45 -10.85
N ALA A 2 9.06 -18.22 -11.23
CA ALA A 2 8.44 -17.05 -10.60
C ALA A 2 6.95 -17.04 -10.99
N PRO A 3 6.02 -16.81 -10.05
CA PRO A 3 4.61 -16.69 -10.41
C PRO A 3 4.45 -15.56 -11.42
N PRO A 4 3.55 -15.71 -12.41
CA PRO A 4 3.34 -14.70 -13.43
C PRO A 4 2.97 -13.38 -12.74
N ARG A 5 3.78 -12.35 -12.98
CA ARG A 5 3.59 -11.03 -12.37
C ARG A 5 2.78 -10.15 -13.31
N ARG A 6 1.84 -9.42 -12.71
CA ARG A 6 1.08 -8.37 -13.39
C ARG A 6 2.06 -7.34 -13.99
N ILE A 7 1.68 -6.76 -15.11
CA ILE A 7 2.42 -5.64 -15.68
C ILE A 7 2.17 -4.40 -14.84
N LEU A 8 3.24 -3.67 -14.53
CA LEU A 8 3.16 -2.38 -13.87
C LEU A 8 3.25 -1.28 -14.93
N LEU A 9 2.21 -0.46 -15.04
CA LEU A 9 2.20 0.72 -15.90
C LEU A 9 2.51 1.98 -15.09
N THR A 10 3.26 2.88 -15.71
CA THR A 10 3.42 4.26 -15.27
C THR A 10 2.59 5.18 -16.16
N ARG A 11 2.55 6.48 -15.83
CA ARG A 11 1.88 7.47 -16.68
C ARG A 11 2.54 7.50 -18.04
N MET A 12 1.75 7.36 -19.09
CA MET A 12 2.23 7.40 -20.46
C MET A 12 1.14 7.88 -21.41
N PRO A 13 1.49 8.44 -22.59
CA PRO A 13 0.48 8.79 -23.59
C PRO A 13 -0.36 7.58 -24.00
N HIS A 14 -1.65 7.77 -24.25
CA HIS A 14 -2.55 6.67 -24.64
C HIS A 14 -2.03 5.81 -25.81
N PRO A 15 -1.42 6.37 -26.89
CA PRO A 15 -0.86 5.54 -27.96
C PRO A 15 0.28 4.64 -27.50
N ALA A 16 1.05 5.03 -26.47
CA ALA A 16 2.12 4.21 -25.94
C ALA A 16 1.58 2.97 -25.20
N VAL A 17 0.39 3.08 -24.59
CA VAL A 17 -0.28 1.95 -23.92
C VAL A 17 -0.63 0.84 -24.91
N THR A 18 -1.22 1.22 -26.06
CA THR A 18 -1.60 0.24 -27.09
C THR A 18 -0.37 -0.34 -27.81
N LEU A 19 0.64 0.48 -28.08
CA LEU A 19 1.92 0.00 -28.64
C LEU A 19 2.62 -1.01 -27.73
N LEU A 20 2.62 -0.75 -26.41
CA LEU A 20 3.15 -1.69 -25.43
C LEU A 20 2.37 -3.01 -25.44
N ALA A 21 1.04 -2.95 -25.51
CA ALA A 21 0.20 -4.14 -25.59
C ALA A 21 0.47 -4.95 -26.86
N ASP A 22 0.56 -4.30 -28.03
CA ASP A 22 0.90 -4.97 -29.29
C ASP A 22 2.27 -5.65 -29.22
N TYR A 23 3.28 -4.95 -28.70
CA TYR A 23 4.62 -5.52 -28.49
C TYR A 23 4.60 -6.80 -27.62
N LEU A 24 3.81 -6.80 -26.54
CA LEU A 24 3.68 -7.96 -25.65
C LEU A 24 2.94 -9.13 -26.31
N LEU A 25 1.97 -8.84 -27.18
CA LEU A 25 1.25 -9.86 -27.96
C LEU A 25 2.18 -10.51 -28.99
N GLU A 26 2.94 -9.71 -29.73
CA GLU A 26 3.94 -10.18 -30.71
C GLU A 26 5.00 -11.07 -30.03
N GLY A 27 5.40 -10.71 -28.81
CA GLY A 27 6.34 -11.49 -28.00
C GLY A 27 5.75 -12.73 -27.32
N ALA A 28 4.46 -13.05 -27.54
CA ALA A 28 3.73 -14.13 -26.86
C ALA A 28 3.86 -14.10 -25.32
N ALA A 29 3.91 -12.90 -24.74
CA ALA A 29 4.08 -12.73 -23.31
C ALA A 29 2.83 -13.19 -22.55
N SER A 30 3.03 -13.98 -21.48
CA SER A 30 1.96 -14.29 -20.54
C SER A 30 1.71 -13.08 -19.64
N VAL A 31 0.58 -12.41 -19.86
CA VAL A 31 0.14 -11.26 -19.05
C VAL A 31 -1.04 -11.70 -18.18
N PRO A 32 -0.85 -11.89 -16.86
CA PRO A 32 -1.93 -12.31 -15.94
C PRO A 32 -2.80 -11.13 -15.49
N GLY A 33 -2.36 -9.90 -15.71
CA GLY A 33 -3.07 -8.69 -15.28
C GLY A 33 -2.23 -7.44 -15.48
N VAL A 34 -2.82 -6.29 -15.18
CA VAL A 34 -2.20 -4.97 -15.28
C VAL A 34 -2.55 -4.10 -14.07
N LEU A 35 -1.53 -3.48 -13.48
CA LEU A 35 -1.67 -2.52 -12.39
C LEU A 35 -1.01 -1.19 -12.80
N GLY A 36 -1.70 -0.08 -12.62
CA GLY A 36 -1.13 1.24 -12.88
C GLY A 36 -2.15 2.37 -12.73
N PRO A 37 -1.80 3.60 -13.16
CA PRO A 37 -2.72 4.72 -13.21
C PRO A 37 -4.04 4.34 -13.89
N LYS A 38 -5.16 4.79 -13.31
CA LYS A 38 -6.52 4.35 -13.68
C LYS A 38 -6.81 4.41 -15.19
N ALA A 39 -6.41 5.48 -15.87
CA ALA A 39 -6.73 5.65 -17.29
C ALA A 39 -5.93 4.66 -18.15
N GLU A 40 -4.64 4.54 -17.90
CA GLU A 40 -3.70 3.68 -18.61
C GLU A 40 -3.97 2.20 -18.35
N ALA A 41 -4.20 1.81 -17.09
CA ALA A 41 -4.51 0.43 -16.74
C ALA A 41 -5.84 -0.04 -17.35
N LYS A 42 -6.88 0.80 -17.30
CA LYS A 42 -8.18 0.50 -17.93
C LYS A 42 -8.07 0.43 -19.45
N LEU A 43 -7.32 1.34 -20.08
CA LEU A 43 -7.07 1.32 -21.51
C LEU A 43 -6.34 0.03 -21.93
N PHE A 44 -5.28 -0.33 -21.21
CA PHE A 44 -4.54 -1.57 -21.45
C PHE A 44 -5.43 -2.79 -21.31
N ALA A 45 -6.21 -2.89 -20.22
CA ALA A 45 -7.08 -4.02 -19.96
C ALA A 45 -8.12 -4.22 -21.09
N ASN A 46 -8.80 -3.14 -21.48
CA ASN A 46 -9.77 -3.18 -22.57
C ASN A 46 -9.14 -3.57 -23.91
N TYR A 47 -7.98 -2.98 -24.23
CA TYR A 47 -7.28 -3.26 -25.48
C TYR A 47 -6.78 -4.72 -25.52
N TRP A 48 -6.19 -5.20 -24.44
CA TRP A 48 -5.71 -6.57 -24.30
C TRP A 48 -6.84 -7.60 -24.48
N THR A 49 -7.98 -7.39 -23.80
CA THR A 49 -9.18 -8.21 -23.98
C THR A 49 -9.67 -8.20 -25.42
N SER A 50 -9.68 -7.03 -26.10
CA SER A 50 -10.13 -6.94 -27.49
C SER A 50 -9.24 -7.73 -28.48
N LYS A 51 -7.95 -7.88 -28.17
CA LYS A 51 -6.97 -8.59 -29.01
C LYS A 51 -6.88 -10.08 -28.72
N THR A 52 -7.06 -10.47 -27.46
CA THR A 52 -6.86 -11.86 -27.00
C THR A 52 -8.15 -12.65 -26.83
N GLY A 53 -9.30 -11.98 -26.72
CA GLY A 53 -10.59 -12.60 -26.37
C GLY A 53 -10.72 -12.99 -24.90
N ARG A 54 -9.69 -12.78 -24.07
CA ARG A 54 -9.71 -13.09 -22.63
C ARG A 54 -10.55 -12.08 -21.85
N SER A 55 -11.35 -12.54 -20.89
CA SER A 55 -12.06 -11.65 -19.97
C SER A 55 -11.10 -10.97 -19.00
N CYS A 56 -11.56 -9.88 -18.40
CA CYS A 56 -10.87 -9.23 -17.29
C CYS A 56 -11.86 -8.75 -16.23
N HIS A 57 -11.40 -8.65 -15.00
CA HIS A 57 -12.14 -8.01 -13.91
C HIS A 57 -11.25 -7.07 -13.11
N LEU A 58 -11.86 -6.04 -12.52
CA LEU A 58 -11.18 -5.12 -11.62
C LEU A 58 -11.01 -5.81 -10.25
N LYS A 59 -9.77 -6.12 -9.87
CA LYS A 59 -9.46 -6.69 -8.56
C LYS A 59 -9.51 -5.62 -7.46
N MET A 60 -8.91 -4.46 -7.71
CA MET A 60 -8.83 -3.40 -6.71
C MET A 60 -8.69 -2.02 -7.35
N SER A 61 -9.25 -1.00 -6.70
CA SER A 61 -9.07 0.40 -7.07
C SER A 61 -8.55 1.17 -5.86
N GLU A 62 -7.34 1.71 -5.97
CA GLU A 62 -6.67 2.38 -4.87
C GLU A 62 -6.38 3.84 -5.22
N ARG A 63 -6.08 4.61 -4.18
CA ARG A 63 -5.56 5.96 -4.31
C ARG A 63 -4.16 6.03 -3.73
N ILE A 64 -3.27 6.63 -4.51
CA ILE A 64 -1.96 7.05 -4.05
C ILE A 64 -2.13 8.42 -3.40
N TYR A 65 -1.66 8.52 -2.16
CA TYR A 65 -1.50 9.78 -1.46
C TYR A 65 -0.03 10.10 -1.24
N ALA A 66 0.31 11.39 -1.13
CA ALA A 66 1.61 11.86 -0.67
C ALA A 66 1.47 12.93 0.42
N CYS A 67 2.41 12.95 1.35
CA CYS A 67 2.50 13.92 2.44
C CYS A 67 3.91 14.50 2.47
N GLU A 68 4.02 15.79 2.20
CA GLU A 68 5.25 16.58 2.32
C GLU A 68 5.32 17.34 3.64
N LYS A 69 4.16 17.53 4.29
CA LYS A 69 4.03 18.22 5.56
C LYS A 69 2.89 17.62 6.37
N VAL A 70 3.20 17.19 7.58
CA VAL A 70 2.22 16.68 8.53
C VAL A 70 1.38 17.83 9.10
N ILE A 71 0.08 17.61 9.21
CA ILE A 71 -0.83 18.42 10.02
C ILE A 71 -0.81 17.83 11.43
N PRO A 72 -0.38 18.58 12.47
CA PRO A 72 -0.31 18.07 13.84
C PRO A 72 -1.65 17.50 14.30
N PRO A 73 -1.70 16.26 14.81
CA PRO A 73 -2.96 15.60 15.14
C PRO A 73 -3.50 16.09 16.48
N VAL A 74 -4.77 15.76 16.72
CA VAL A 74 -5.34 15.71 18.07
C VAL A 74 -4.64 14.59 18.83
N HIS A 75 -4.08 14.90 20.00
CA HIS A 75 -3.22 14.00 20.77
C HIS A 75 -3.93 12.68 21.14
N ALA A 76 -3.31 11.56 20.78
CA ALA A 76 -3.53 10.28 21.45
C ALA A 76 -2.37 10.04 22.42
N PHE A 77 -2.66 9.48 23.60
CA PHE A 77 -1.62 9.05 24.52
C PHE A 77 -0.77 7.94 23.86
N GLY A 78 0.52 7.91 24.19
CA GLY A 78 1.48 6.93 23.68
C GLY A 78 2.63 7.52 22.88
N GLN A 79 3.44 6.65 22.30
CA GLN A 79 4.64 7.00 21.55
C GLN A 79 4.94 5.99 20.44
N LEU A 80 5.62 6.45 19.40
CA LEU A 80 6.08 5.58 18.31
C LEU A 80 7.39 4.88 18.72
N LYS A 81 7.42 3.55 18.64
CA LYS A 81 8.62 2.73 18.87
C LYS A 81 8.90 1.80 17.69
N PRO A 82 10.16 1.49 17.39
CA PRO A 82 10.47 0.40 16.47
C PRO A 82 9.99 -0.92 17.09
N ALA A 83 9.39 -1.79 16.27
CA ALA A 83 9.08 -3.15 16.67
C ALA A 83 10.37 -3.94 16.89
N LYS A 84 10.39 -4.80 17.91
CA LYS A 84 11.52 -5.64 18.30
C LYS A 84 11.25 -7.09 17.90
N GLU A 85 12.28 -7.93 17.97
CA GLU A 85 12.14 -9.37 17.69
C GLU A 85 11.10 -10.05 18.59
N VAL A 86 10.98 -9.62 19.85
CA VAL A 86 9.94 -10.12 20.77
C VAL A 86 8.51 -9.81 20.29
N ASP A 87 8.33 -8.78 19.45
CA ASP A 87 7.03 -8.40 18.90
C ASP A 87 6.66 -9.22 17.64
N GLN A 88 7.52 -10.14 17.18
CA GLN A 88 7.30 -10.89 15.94
C GLN A 88 5.96 -11.64 15.92
N ALA A 89 5.59 -12.29 17.03
CA ALA A 89 4.31 -12.99 17.13
C ALA A 89 3.13 -12.01 17.00
N LEU A 90 3.18 -10.89 17.73
CA LEU A 90 2.17 -9.84 17.68
C LEU A 90 1.99 -9.27 16.27
N VAL A 91 3.10 -8.92 15.61
CA VAL A 91 3.07 -8.34 14.25
C VAL A 91 2.54 -9.37 13.24
N SER A 92 2.93 -10.65 13.37
CA SER A 92 2.39 -11.72 12.53
C SER A 92 0.87 -11.84 12.68
N ASP A 93 0.37 -11.85 13.92
CA ASP A 93 -1.06 -11.93 14.22
C ASP A 93 -1.81 -10.71 13.65
N TRP A 94 -1.24 -9.52 13.78
CA TRP A 94 -1.83 -8.31 13.22
C TRP A 94 -1.88 -8.30 11.69
N CYS A 95 -0.89 -8.88 11.01
CA CYS A 95 -0.92 -9.03 9.55
C CYS A 95 -2.03 -10.00 9.11
N GLU A 96 -2.20 -11.10 9.84
CA GLU A 96 -3.26 -12.08 9.57
C GLU A 96 -4.65 -11.47 9.80
N GLN A 97 -4.83 -10.75 10.92
CA GLN A 97 -6.07 -10.03 11.20
C GLN A 97 -6.34 -8.91 10.19
N PHE A 98 -5.31 -8.22 9.69
CA PHE A 98 -5.46 -7.25 8.60
C PHE A 98 -6.01 -7.91 7.34
N CYS A 99 -5.46 -9.07 6.94
CA CYS A 99 -5.94 -9.79 5.75
C CYS A 99 -7.41 -10.22 5.90
N ILE A 100 -7.80 -10.70 7.09
CA ILE A 100 -9.20 -11.05 7.39
C ILE A 100 -10.11 -9.82 7.32
N ASP A 101 -9.69 -8.70 7.91
CA ASP A 101 -10.47 -7.47 7.97
C ASP A 101 -10.64 -6.81 6.61
N ALA A 102 -9.59 -6.84 5.79
CA ALA A 102 -9.57 -6.30 4.45
C ALA A 102 -10.10 -7.27 3.39
N ARG A 103 -10.41 -8.53 3.76
CA ARG A 103 -10.83 -9.62 2.86
C ARG A 103 -9.81 -9.86 1.75
N ILE A 104 -8.54 -9.95 2.13
CA ILE A 104 -7.40 -10.20 1.24
C ILE A 104 -6.92 -11.63 1.47
N ASP A 105 -7.40 -12.56 0.65
CA ASP A 105 -7.16 -14.00 0.85
C ASP A 105 -5.74 -14.46 0.41
N ASP A 106 -5.02 -13.65 -0.37
CA ASP A 106 -3.75 -14.05 -1.01
C ASP A 106 -2.48 -13.47 -0.36
N GLU A 107 -2.60 -12.58 0.63
CA GLU A 107 -1.43 -11.81 1.11
C GLU A 107 -0.86 -12.29 2.45
N THR A 108 -1.55 -13.14 3.22
CA THR A 108 -1.03 -13.66 4.50
C THR A 108 0.33 -14.35 4.33
N VAL A 109 0.51 -15.13 3.27
CA VAL A 109 1.79 -15.78 2.94
C VAL A 109 2.85 -14.74 2.61
N TYR A 110 2.48 -13.68 1.88
CA TYR A 110 3.38 -12.57 1.56
C TYR A 110 3.84 -11.84 2.82
N PHE A 111 2.92 -11.43 3.71
CA PHE A 111 3.24 -10.78 4.98
C PHE A 111 4.17 -11.65 5.84
N LYS A 112 3.84 -12.93 6.02
CA LYS A 112 4.68 -13.86 6.81
C LYS A 112 6.09 -14.02 6.22
N ALA A 113 6.22 -14.05 4.89
CA ALA A 113 7.52 -14.15 4.23
C ALA A 113 8.37 -12.88 4.35
N GLN A 114 7.76 -11.69 4.44
CA GLN A 114 8.48 -10.42 4.57
C GLN A 114 8.86 -10.07 6.02
N LEU A 115 8.14 -10.62 7.00
CA LEU A 115 8.25 -10.22 8.40
C LEU A 115 9.68 -10.32 8.99
N PRO A 116 10.42 -11.44 8.83
CA PRO A 116 11.78 -11.54 9.40
C PRO A 116 12.71 -10.44 8.89
N ARG A 117 12.68 -10.17 7.57
CA ARG A 117 13.48 -9.12 6.96
C ARG A 117 13.06 -7.74 7.47
N LYS A 118 11.75 -7.47 7.55
CA LYS A 118 11.26 -6.17 8.00
C LYS A 118 11.61 -5.86 9.46
N LEU A 119 11.66 -6.87 10.33
CA LEU A 119 12.12 -6.75 11.71
C LEU A 119 13.63 -6.50 11.78
N ALA A 120 14.42 -7.25 10.99
CA ALA A 120 15.87 -7.06 10.91
C ALA A 120 16.23 -5.65 10.38
N ASP A 121 15.49 -5.16 9.39
CA ASP A 121 15.64 -3.82 8.81
C ASP A 121 15.06 -2.72 9.72
N GLN A 122 14.48 -3.06 10.88
CA GLN A 122 13.78 -2.14 11.81
C GLN A 122 12.76 -1.23 11.11
N SER A 123 12.09 -1.78 10.10
CA SER A 123 11.16 -1.05 9.22
C SER A 123 9.72 -1.04 9.73
N ILE A 124 9.42 -1.78 10.80
CA ILE A 124 8.11 -1.84 11.44
C ILE A 124 8.14 -1.02 12.72
N PHE A 125 7.10 -0.23 12.93
CA PHE A 125 6.90 0.60 14.11
C PHE A 125 5.55 0.30 14.74
N VAL A 126 5.50 0.40 16.06
CA VAL A 126 4.29 0.28 16.87
C VAL A 126 4.01 1.61 17.57
N TRP A 127 2.74 1.94 17.69
CA TRP A 127 2.28 2.96 18.64
C TRP A 127 2.01 2.26 19.97
N GLU A 128 2.77 2.65 20.99
CA GLU A 128 2.74 2.03 22.30
C GLU A 128 2.16 2.99 23.34
N THR A 129 1.18 2.51 24.09
CA THR A 129 0.70 3.14 25.33
C THR A 129 1.31 2.39 26.52
N ASP A 130 0.53 1.54 27.17
CA ASP A 130 1.00 0.49 28.09
C ASP A 130 1.32 -0.80 27.32
N GLU A 131 0.68 -0.97 26.15
CA GLU A 131 0.89 -2.05 25.20
C GLU A 131 0.92 -1.49 23.77
N ALA A 132 1.37 -2.30 22.81
CA ALA A 132 1.28 -1.93 21.41
C ALA A 132 -0.19 -1.93 20.96
N VAL A 133 -0.68 -0.80 20.47
CA VAL A 133 -2.11 -0.60 20.10
C VAL A 133 -2.34 -0.37 18.62
N SER A 134 -1.29 -0.07 17.85
CA SER A 134 -1.33 0.09 16.40
C SER A 134 0.05 -0.17 15.79
N MET A 135 0.13 -0.56 14.53
CA MET A 135 1.37 -0.63 13.76
C MET A 135 1.31 0.17 12.46
N ALA A 136 2.49 0.51 11.95
CA ALA A 136 2.76 0.96 10.60
C ALA A 136 4.20 0.57 10.24
N ALA A 137 4.50 0.47 8.95
CA ALA A 137 5.85 0.19 8.46
C ALA A 137 6.28 1.19 7.41
N ILE A 138 7.59 1.29 7.20
CA ILE A 138 8.19 1.92 6.03
C ILE A 138 8.56 0.87 4.99
N GLU A 139 8.45 1.22 3.72
CA GLU A 139 8.92 0.40 2.61
C GLU A 139 9.21 1.23 1.36
N ARG A 140 9.83 0.59 0.35
CA ARG A 140 10.16 1.21 -0.94
C ARG A 140 10.86 2.56 -0.78
N GLU A 141 11.82 2.62 0.13
CA GLU A 141 12.59 3.84 0.39
C GLU A 141 13.42 4.23 -0.84
N THR A 142 13.42 5.52 -1.15
CA THR A 142 14.23 6.14 -2.20
C THR A 142 15.05 7.29 -1.61
N ALA A 143 15.87 7.95 -2.42
CA ALA A 143 16.60 9.14 -1.98
C ALA A 143 15.67 10.25 -1.46
N HIS A 144 14.48 10.41 -2.05
CA HIS A 144 13.60 11.55 -1.77
C HIS A 144 12.34 11.20 -1.00
N GLY A 145 11.85 9.97 -1.07
CA GLY A 145 10.62 9.59 -0.38
C GLY A 145 10.57 8.14 0.07
N VAL A 146 9.56 7.83 0.87
CA VAL A 146 9.34 6.51 1.47
C VAL A 146 7.84 6.19 1.51
N ALA A 147 7.48 4.93 1.33
CA ALA A 147 6.08 4.51 1.45
C ALA A 147 5.76 4.10 2.89
N ILE A 148 4.63 4.56 3.41
CA ILE A 148 4.02 4.06 4.63
C ILE A 148 3.07 2.91 4.26
N SER A 149 3.20 1.80 4.96
CA SER A 149 2.45 0.57 4.70
C SER A 149 2.15 -0.18 5.99
N TRP A 150 1.52 -1.36 5.88
CA TRP A 150 1.27 -2.28 7.00
C TRP A 150 0.58 -1.58 8.18
N VAL A 151 -0.37 -0.69 7.87
CA VAL A 151 -1.09 0.07 8.90
C VAL A 151 -2.21 -0.81 9.45
N TYR A 152 -2.16 -1.10 10.74
CA TYR A 152 -3.22 -1.87 11.40
C TYR A 152 -3.44 -1.43 12.84
N THR A 153 -4.71 -1.37 13.22
CA THR A 153 -5.16 -1.22 14.60
C THR A 153 -6.18 -2.33 14.87
N PRO A 154 -5.99 -3.15 15.93
CA PRO A 154 -6.94 -4.19 16.32
C PRO A 154 -8.37 -3.66 16.46
N ARG A 155 -9.37 -4.45 16.05
CA ARG A 155 -10.79 -4.03 16.00
C ARG A 155 -11.27 -3.39 17.31
N HIS A 156 -10.93 -3.98 18.45
CA HIS A 156 -11.33 -3.51 19.79
C HIS A 156 -10.60 -2.24 20.25
N LEU A 157 -9.57 -1.78 19.51
CA LEU A 157 -8.80 -0.57 19.76
C LEU A 157 -9.06 0.55 18.73
N ARG A 158 -9.94 0.33 17.75
CA ARG A 158 -10.30 1.34 16.74
C ARG A 158 -11.09 2.50 17.34
N ASN A 159 -11.17 3.59 16.58
CA ASN A 159 -11.86 4.84 16.95
C ASN A 159 -11.28 5.59 18.17
N LYS A 160 -10.06 5.23 18.59
CA LYS A 160 -9.31 5.89 19.68
C LYS A 160 -8.19 6.82 19.17
N GLY A 161 -8.07 7.00 17.86
CA GLY A 161 -7.03 7.83 17.24
C GLY A 161 -5.65 7.16 17.08
N TYR A 162 -5.48 5.90 17.49
CA TYR A 162 -4.18 5.21 17.45
C TYR A 162 -3.57 5.07 16.06
N ALA A 163 -4.36 4.67 15.05
CA ALA A 163 -3.89 4.63 13.67
C ALA A 163 -3.39 6.02 13.20
N THR A 164 -4.17 7.06 13.50
CA THR A 164 -3.81 8.45 13.16
C THR A 164 -2.51 8.84 13.84
N ALA A 165 -2.37 8.61 15.15
CA ALA A 165 -1.15 8.96 15.88
C ALA A 165 0.08 8.19 15.38
N CYS A 166 -0.07 6.89 15.16
CA CYS A 166 0.98 6.01 14.64
C CYS A 166 1.50 6.49 13.27
N VAL A 167 0.59 6.68 12.31
CA VAL A 167 0.94 7.09 10.95
C VAL A 167 1.49 8.51 10.93
N THR A 168 0.90 9.45 11.69
CA THR A 168 1.42 10.82 11.81
C THR A 168 2.85 10.81 12.33
N ALA A 169 3.11 10.14 13.46
CA ALA A 169 4.42 10.14 14.07
C ALA A 169 5.47 9.49 13.16
N LEU A 170 5.12 8.40 12.48
CA LEU A 170 6.02 7.75 11.53
C LEU A 170 6.27 8.64 10.32
N THR A 171 5.24 9.30 9.80
CA THR A 171 5.37 10.26 8.69
C THR A 171 6.30 11.41 9.08
N GLN A 172 6.08 12.03 10.24
CA GLN A 172 6.91 13.13 10.73
C GLN A 172 8.37 12.67 10.90
N ARG A 173 8.61 11.51 11.52
CA ARG A 173 9.95 10.94 11.69
C ARG A 173 10.69 10.78 10.36
N MET A 174 9.99 10.37 9.30
CA MET A 174 10.60 10.20 7.98
C MET A 174 10.88 11.53 7.28
N LEU A 175 10.02 12.54 7.45
CA LEU A 175 10.30 13.89 6.93
C LEU A 175 11.50 14.51 7.67
N ASP A 176 11.56 14.35 8.99
CA ASP A 176 12.67 14.83 9.83
C ASP A 176 14.00 14.14 9.50
N SER A 177 13.98 12.92 8.94
CA SER A 177 15.19 12.24 8.47
C SER A 177 15.71 12.74 7.11
N GLY A 178 15.03 13.74 6.52
CA GLY A 178 15.41 14.37 5.27
C GLY A 178 14.63 13.87 4.04
N LYS A 179 13.60 13.03 4.22
CA LYS A 179 12.68 12.71 3.12
C LYS A 179 11.86 13.95 2.76
N GLN A 180 11.66 14.16 1.47
CA GLN A 180 10.84 15.23 0.93
C GLN A 180 9.35 14.87 1.00
N PHE A 181 9.01 13.58 0.91
CA PHE A 181 7.63 13.12 1.03
C PHE A 181 7.54 11.69 1.57
N CYS A 182 6.41 11.40 2.21
CA CYS A 182 5.93 10.04 2.43
C CYS A 182 4.76 9.76 1.50
N CYS A 183 4.63 8.54 0.98
CA CYS A 183 3.47 8.14 0.19
C CYS A 183 2.79 6.91 0.75
N LEU A 184 1.54 6.66 0.36
CA LEU A 184 0.83 5.43 0.69
C LEU A 184 -0.24 5.14 -0.35
N TYR A 185 -0.68 3.88 -0.36
CA TYR A 185 -1.78 3.39 -1.17
C TYR A 185 -2.92 3.05 -0.22
N THR A 186 -4.15 3.31 -0.64
CA THR A 186 -5.32 2.89 0.12
C THR A 186 -6.47 2.57 -0.82
N ASP A 187 -7.21 1.52 -0.50
CA ASP A 187 -8.43 1.17 -1.20
C ASP A 187 -9.42 2.34 -1.15
N LEU A 188 -9.93 2.73 -2.33
CA LEU A 188 -10.94 3.78 -2.47
C LEU A 188 -12.25 3.43 -1.77
N THR A 189 -12.52 2.15 -1.53
CA THR A 189 -13.75 1.70 -0.84
C THR A 189 -13.65 1.80 0.68
N ASN A 190 -12.48 2.14 1.24
CA ASN A 190 -12.28 2.31 2.68
C ASN A 190 -12.36 3.79 3.11
N PRO A 191 -13.55 4.33 3.44
CA PRO A 191 -13.71 5.74 3.78
C PRO A 191 -12.96 6.14 5.05
N THR A 192 -12.78 5.20 5.99
CA THR A 192 -12.08 5.45 7.26
C THR A 192 -10.61 5.76 7.02
N SER A 193 -9.90 4.88 6.31
CA SER A 193 -8.48 5.10 5.99
C SER A 193 -8.29 6.36 5.15
N ASN A 194 -9.11 6.56 4.12
CA ASN A 194 -9.07 7.77 3.29
C ASN A 194 -9.27 9.06 4.11
N SER A 195 -10.18 9.04 5.09
CA SER A 195 -10.40 10.18 5.99
C SER A 195 -9.21 10.43 6.92
N ILE A 196 -8.63 9.37 7.48
CA ILE A 196 -7.46 9.45 8.36
C ILE A 196 -6.29 10.11 7.63
N TYR A 197 -5.93 9.62 6.44
CA TYR A 197 -4.76 10.14 5.73
C TYR A 197 -4.88 11.62 5.40
N GLN A 198 -6.04 12.06 4.91
CA GLN A 198 -6.28 13.48 4.63
C GLN A 198 -6.15 14.36 5.88
N LYS A 199 -6.64 13.88 7.04
CA LYS A 199 -6.49 14.59 8.33
C LYS A 199 -5.04 14.71 8.79
N ILE A 200 -4.18 13.76 8.39
CA ILE A 200 -2.73 13.78 8.69
C ILE A 200 -1.98 14.76 7.78
N GLY A 201 -2.57 15.17 6.65
CA GLY A 201 -1.95 16.06 5.66
C GLY A 201 -1.66 15.41 4.31
N TYR A 202 -1.96 14.12 4.16
CA TYR A 202 -1.79 13.42 2.88
C TYR A 202 -2.75 13.96 1.82
N GLN A 203 -2.20 14.32 0.66
CA GLN A 203 -2.93 14.82 -0.51
C GLN A 203 -3.06 13.74 -1.58
N PRO A 204 -4.21 13.67 -2.29
CA PRO A 204 -4.42 12.70 -3.36
C PRO A 204 -3.52 13.01 -4.56
N ILE A 205 -2.81 12.01 -5.10
CA ILE A 205 -1.91 12.16 -6.24
C ILE A 205 -2.49 11.54 -7.52
N CYS A 206 -2.94 10.29 -7.45
CA CYS A 206 -3.73 9.65 -8.50
C CYS A 206 -4.42 8.38 -8.00
N ASP A 207 -5.46 7.98 -8.73
CA ASP A 207 -6.08 6.67 -8.57
C ASP A 207 -5.36 5.65 -9.45
N VAL A 208 -5.17 4.45 -8.92
CA VAL A 208 -4.60 3.29 -9.62
C VAL A 208 -5.58 2.13 -9.61
N GLN A 209 -5.49 1.27 -10.62
CA GLN A 209 -6.37 0.11 -10.76
C GLN A 209 -5.56 -1.14 -11.03
N ASP A 210 -5.95 -2.22 -10.38
CA ASP A 210 -5.44 -3.57 -10.54
C ASP A 210 -6.47 -4.42 -11.29
N TRP A 211 -6.15 -4.82 -12.51
CA TRP A 211 -6.99 -5.64 -13.37
C TRP A 211 -6.37 -7.02 -13.55
N ILE A 212 -7.19 -8.07 -13.49
CA ILE A 212 -6.78 -9.46 -13.66
C ILE A 212 -7.39 -10.01 -14.95
N PHE A 213 -6.59 -10.76 -15.73
CA PHE A 213 -7.00 -11.43 -16.96
C PHE A 213 -7.29 -12.91 -16.71
N GLU A 214 -8.39 -13.41 -17.28
CA GLU A 214 -8.88 -14.79 -17.15
C GLU A 214 -8.57 -15.60 -18.42
#